data_AF-A0A376TMK9-F1
#
_entry.id   AF-A0A376TMK9-F1
#
_cell.length_a   1.000
_cell.length_b   1.000
_cell.length_c   1.000
_cell.angle_alpha   90.00
_cell.angle_beta   90.00
_cell.angle_gamma   90.00
#
_symmetry.space_group_name_H-M   'P 1'
#
loop_
_entity.id
_entity.type
_entity.pdbx_description
1 polymer ?
#
loop_
_entity_poly.entity_id
_entity_poly.type
_entity_poly.pdbx_seq_one_letter_code
_entity_poly.pdbx_strand_id
1 'polypeptide(L)'
;MRQKWEAFENSYKLFSLPYLFRDRDHYYQVMQGDIGRKILDSTKSKGYFGLTFYDGGARSFYGNKPVLKPDDLKGMKVRVQPSPGAVEMIKVHGR
;
A
#
# COMPACT_ATOMS: atom_id res chain seq x y z
N MET A 1 -16.26 6.23 -5.69
CA MET A 1 -14.91 6.62 -6.16
C MET A 1 -13.97 5.43 -5.96
N ARG A 2 -13.60 4.70 -7.02
CA ARG A 2 -12.68 3.54 -6.90
C ARG A 2 -11.26 4.08 -6.82
N GLN A 3 -10.67 4.10 -5.62
CA GLN A 3 -9.27 4.49 -5.43
C GLN A 3 -8.36 3.42 -6.05
N LYS A 4 -8.00 3.56 -7.32
CA LYS A 4 -7.00 2.73 -8.00
C LYS A 4 -5.97 3.64 -8.67
N TRP A 5 -5.12 4.28 -7.86
CA TRP A 5 -3.98 5.04 -8.36
C TRP A 5 -3.04 4.18 -9.22
N GLU A 6 -2.98 2.88 -8.94
CA GLU A 6 -2.30 1.85 -9.74
C GLU A 6 -2.78 1.76 -11.21
N ALA A 7 -3.99 2.23 -11.52
CA ALA A 7 -4.50 2.25 -12.88
C ALA A 7 -3.97 3.45 -13.69
N PHE A 8 -3.54 4.51 -13.02
CA PHE A 8 -3.03 5.71 -13.67
C PHE A 8 -1.54 5.62 -13.97
N GLU A 9 -0.76 5.00 -13.09
CA GLU A 9 0.68 4.79 -13.30
C GLU A 9 1.20 3.58 -12.52
N ASN A 10 2.18 2.87 -13.08
CA ASN A 10 2.68 1.63 -12.49
C ASN A 10 3.47 1.89 -11.19
N SER A 11 4.07 3.07 -11.06
CA SER A 11 4.84 3.50 -9.88
C SER A 11 4.01 3.44 -8.58
N TYR A 12 2.70 3.70 -8.64
CA TYR A 12 1.83 3.68 -7.45
C TYR A 12 1.59 2.26 -6.90
N LYS A 13 1.89 1.20 -7.65
CA LYS A 13 1.79 -0.18 -7.16
C LYS A 13 2.82 -0.49 -6.06
N LEU A 14 3.88 0.29 -5.97
CA LEU A 14 4.88 0.13 -4.91
C LEU A 14 4.24 0.23 -3.51
N PHE A 15 3.19 1.05 -3.35
CA PHE A 15 2.51 1.24 -2.07
C PHE A 15 1.61 0.08 -1.64
N SER A 16 1.36 -0.90 -2.51
CA SER A 16 0.65 -2.13 -2.15
C SER A 16 1.59 -3.30 -1.80
N LEU A 17 2.92 -3.11 -1.92
CA LEU A 17 3.89 -4.12 -1.54
C LEU A 17 4.00 -4.23 0.00
N PRO A 18 3.90 -5.44 0.57
CA PRO A 18 4.10 -5.65 1.99
C PRO A 18 5.59 -5.49 2.35
N TYR A 19 5.85 -4.91 3.54
CA TYR A 19 7.19 -4.77 4.11
C TYR A 19 8.20 -3.95 3.28
N LEU A 20 7.73 -3.08 2.37
CA LEU A 20 8.59 -2.22 1.55
C LEU A 20 9.42 -1.24 2.39
N PHE A 21 8.83 -0.72 3.47
CA PHE A 21 9.49 0.22 4.37
C PHE A 21 9.87 -0.50 5.66
N ARG A 22 11.15 -0.38 6.06
CA ARG A 22 11.70 -0.95 7.29
C ARG A 22 11.09 -0.33 8.55
N ASP A 23 10.94 0.99 8.54
CA ASP A 23 10.46 1.80 9.66
C ASP A 23 9.91 3.15 9.15
N ARG A 24 9.43 3.97 10.09
CA ARG A 24 8.81 5.28 9.79
C ARG A 24 9.82 6.28 9.22
N ASP A 25 11.07 6.23 9.67
CA ASP A 25 12.10 7.18 9.23
C ASP A 25 12.52 6.87 7.80
N HIS A 26 12.70 5.58 7.47
CA HIS A 26 12.92 5.12 6.11
C HIS A 26 11.75 5.49 5.19
N TYR A 27 10.50 5.38 5.67
CA TYR A 27 9.33 5.86 4.93
C TYR A 27 9.45 7.35 4.60
N TYR A 28 9.66 8.22 5.59
CA TYR A 28 9.74 9.66 5.33
C TYR A 28 10.91 10.05 4.43
N GLN A 29 12.09 9.44 4.61
CA GLN A 29 13.25 9.71 3.75
C GLN A 29 12.95 9.41 2.27
N VAL A 30 12.29 8.28 1.99
CA VAL A 30 11.94 7.90 0.61
C VAL A 30 10.83 8.80 0.05
N MET A 31 9.79 9.05 0.83
CA MET A 31 8.59 9.76 0.39
C MET A 31 8.79 11.27 0.24
N GLN A 32 9.68 11.86 1.03
CA GLN A 32 10.01 13.29 0.95
C GLN A 32 11.24 13.55 0.08
N GLY A 33 12.01 12.51 -0.25
CA GLY A 33 13.17 12.59 -1.14
C GLY A 33 12.84 12.51 -2.62
N ASP A 34 13.89 12.27 -3.41
CA ASP A 34 13.80 12.26 -4.88
C ASP A 34 12.87 11.16 -5.43
N ILE A 35 12.79 10.02 -4.75
CA ILE A 35 11.91 8.92 -5.15
C ILE A 35 10.45 9.35 -5.06
N GLY A 36 10.03 9.89 -3.91
CA GLY A 36 8.69 10.41 -3.73
C GLY A 36 8.33 11.48 -4.75
N ARG A 37 9.24 12.42 -5.03
CA ARG A 37 9.03 13.46 -6.05
C ARG A 37 8.83 12.86 -7.45
N LYS A 38 9.66 11.90 -7.84
CA LYS A 38 9.50 11.18 -9.13
C LYS A 38 8.14 10.49 -9.24
N ILE A 39 7.63 9.94 -8.14
CA ILE A 39 6.31 9.29 -8.11
C ILE A 39 5.18 10.33 -8.27
N LEU A 40 5.27 11.49 -7.60
CA LEU A 40 4.28 12.59 -7.77
C LEU A 40 4.25 13.13 -9.20
N ASP A 41 5.42 13.25 -9.84
CA ASP A 41 5.55 13.75 -11.21
C ASP A 41 5.19 12.71 -12.28
N SER A 42 5.12 11.43 -11.93
CA SER A 42 4.92 10.32 -12.89
C SER A 42 3.60 10.37 -13.66
N THR A 43 2.60 11.12 -13.16
CA THR A 43 1.31 11.31 -13.84
C THR A 43 1.16 12.68 -14.52
N LYS A 44 2.20 13.51 -14.51
CA LYS A 44 2.16 14.87 -15.08
C LYS A 44 1.87 14.85 -16.58
N SER A 45 2.44 13.90 -17.31
CA SER A 45 2.16 13.69 -18.75
C SER A 45 0.72 13.26 -19.04
N LYS A 46 0.01 12.76 -18.03
CA LYS A 46 -1.39 12.32 -18.09
C LYS A 46 -2.37 13.39 -17.58
N GLY A 47 -1.88 14.60 -17.30
CA GLY A 47 -2.68 15.73 -16.86
C GLY A 47 -2.96 15.79 -15.36
N TYR A 48 -2.35 14.92 -14.55
CA TYR A 48 -2.49 14.92 -13.09
C TYR A 48 -1.17 15.31 -12.43
N PHE A 49 -1.23 16.10 -11.38
CA PHE A 49 -0.05 16.51 -10.62
C PHE A 49 -0.22 16.15 -9.15
N GLY A 50 0.70 15.37 -8.61
CA GLY A 50 0.72 15.03 -7.19
C GLY A 50 1.28 16.19 -6.35
N LEU A 51 0.47 16.73 -5.43
CA LEU A 51 0.90 17.85 -4.57
C LEU A 51 1.74 17.39 -3.38
N THR A 52 1.29 16.32 -2.71
CA THR A 52 1.92 15.79 -1.50
C THR A 52 1.45 14.37 -1.23
N PHE A 53 2.16 13.66 -0.36
CA PHE A 53 1.72 12.39 0.19
C PHE A 53 1.07 12.60 1.55
N TYR A 54 -0.06 11.93 1.77
CA TYR A 54 -0.68 11.81 3.08
C TYR A 54 -0.27 10.48 3.71
N ASP A 55 0.26 10.55 4.93
CA ASP A 55 0.63 9.38 5.71
C ASP A 55 -0.57 8.91 6.56
N GLY A 56 -0.98 7.66 6.36
CA GLY A 56 -2.03 7.00 7.14
C GLY A 56 -1.49 6.02 8.18
N GLY A 57 -0.16 5.89 8.29
CA GLY A 57 0.53 4.95 9.17
C GLY A 57 0.62 3.52 8.64
N ALA A 58 1.26 2.67 9.43
CA ALA A 58 1.38 1.24 9.14
C ALA A 58 0.00 0.54 9.26
N ARG A 59 -0.21 -0.47 8.42
CA ARG A 59 -1.46 -1.25 8.44
C ARG A 59 -1.36 -2.41 9.42
N SER A 60 -2.43 -2.61 10.18
CA SER A 60 -2.59 -3.75 11.09
C SER A 60 -3.84 -4.56 10.73
N PHE A 61 -3.86 -5.84 11.11
CA PHE A 61 -5.05 -6.67 11.03
C PHE A 61 -5.99 -6.37 12.19
N TYR A 62 -7.27 -6.22 11.89
CA TYR A 62 -8.33 -6.02 12.88
C TYR A 62 -9.37 -7.13 12.72
N GLY A 63 -9.79 -7.74 13.82
CA GLY A 63 -10.77 -8.82 13.78
C GLY A 63 -11.21 -9.27 15.16
N ASN A 64 -12.13 -10.24 15.17
CA ASN A 64 -12.75 -10.77 16.40
C ASN A 64 -11.85 -11.77 17.15
N LYS A 65 -10.68 -12.09 16.60
CA LYS A 65 -9.70 -13.01 17.19
C LYS A 65 -8.31 -12.38 17.09
N PRO A 66 -7.41 -12.65 18.05
CA PRO A 66 -6.01 -12.26 17.93
C PRO A 66 -5.37 -12.84 16.67
N VAL A 67 -4.51 -12.04 16.01
CA VAL A 67 -3.69 -12.46 14.87
C VAL A 67 -2.24 -12.18 15.24
N LEU A 68 -1.48 -13.23 15.56
CA LEU A 68 -0.09 -13.12 16.01
C LEU A 68 0.88 -13.73 15.00
N LYS A 69 0.41 -14.68 14.19
CA LYS A 69 1.15 -15.31 13.10
C LYS A 69 0.29 -15.39 11.83
N PRO A 70 0.90 -15.49 10.64
CA PRO A 70 0.16 -15.60 9.38
C PRO A 70 -0.90 -16.71 9.38
N ASP A 71 -0.60 -17.88 9.97
CA ASP A 71 -1.54 -18.99 10.08
C ASP A 71 -2.88 -18.64 10.74
N ASP A 72 -2.92 -17.64 11.62
CA ASP A 72 -4.15 -17.22 12.31
C ASP A 72 -5.16 -16.58 11.33
N LEU A 73 -4.71 -16.16 10.14
CA LEU A 73 -5.55 -15.59 9.09
C LEU A 73 -6.27 -16.67 8.26
N LYS A 74 -5.93 -17.95 8.42
CA LYS A 74 -6.55 -19.06 7.66
C LYS A 74 -8.04 -19.15 7.98
N GLY A 75 -8.86 -19.14 6.93
CA GLY A 75 -10.32 -19.17 7.03
C GLY A 75 -10.96 -17.85 7.49
N MET A 76 -10.19 -16.79 7.75
CA MET A 76 -10.73 -15.46 8.06
C MET A 76 -11.18 -14.72 6.79
N LYS A 77 -12.34 -14.08 6.85
CA LYS A 77 -12.78 -13.14 5.81
C LYS A 77 -12.21 -11.75 6.09
N VAL A 78 -11.08 -11.42 5.48
CA VAL A 78 -10.43 -10.10 5.62
C VAL A 78 -10.92 -9.17 4.51
N ARG A 79 -11.50 -8.02 4.87
CA ARG A 79 -11.86 -6.96 3.92
C ARG A 79 -10.60 -6.22 3.47
N VAL A 80 -10.40 -6.10 2.16
CA VAL A 80 -9.32 -5.29 1.56
C VAL A 80 -9.87 -4.21 0.65
N GLN A 81 -9.07 -3.17 0.41
CA GLN A 81 -9.32 -2.26 -0.70
C GLN A 81 -9.23 -3.02 -2.02
N PRO A 82 -10.01 -2.66 -3.05
CA PRO A 82 -10.00 -3.36 -4.34
C PRO A 82 -8.72 -3.03 -5.12
N SER A 83 -7.59 -3.59 -4.70
CA SER A 83 -6.30 -3.57 -5.38
C SER A 83 -5.82 -5.01 -5.60
N PRO A 84 -5.26 -5.34 -6.78
CA PRO A 84 -4.69 -6.66 -7.03
C PRO A 84 -3.62 -7.03 -5.99
N GLY A 85 -2.75 -6.07 -5.62
CA GLY A 85 -1.69 -6.29 -4.65
C GLY A 85 -2.20 -6.66 -3.25
N ALA A 86 -3.19 -5.93 -2.73
CA ALA A 86 -3.75 -6.25 -1.41
C ALA A 86 -4.52 -7.57 -1.38
N VAL A 87 -5.24 -7.90 -2.46
CA VAL A 87 -5.95 -9.19 -2.59
C VAL A 87 -4.95 -10.34 -2.60
N GLU A 88 -3.86 -10.19 -3.36
CA GLU A 88 -2.83 -11.22 -3.43
C GLU A 88 -2.08 -11.39 -2.10
N MET A 89 -1.77 -10.28 -1.42
CA MET A 89 -1.16 -10.30 -0.10
C MET A 89 -1.96 -11.13 0.90
N ILE A 90 -3.29 -10.92 0.98
CA ILE A 90 -4.14 -11.71 1.88
C ILE A 90 -4.21 -13.18 1.48
N LYS A 91 -4.26 -13.48 0.17
CA LYS A 91 -4.24 -14.87 -0.29
C LYS A 91 -2.97 -15.60 0.12
N VAL A 92 -1.82 -14.93 0.06
CA VAL A 92 -0.53 -15.53 0.45
C VAL A 92 -0.42 -15.67 1.97
N HIS A 93 -0.94 -14.73 2.76
CA HIS A 93 -0.88 -14.78 4.22
C HIS A 93 -1.93 -15.70 4.86
N GLY A 94 -3.09 -15.90 4.21
CA GLY A 94 -4.22 -16.68 4.74
C GLY A 94 -4.47 -18.02 4.04
N ARG A 95 -3.58 -18.45 3.14
CA ARG A 95 -3.55 -19.83 2.60
C ARG A 95 -2.61 -20.72 3.39
#